data_AF-A0A925FHY6-F1
#
_entry.id   AF-A0A925FHY6-F1
#
_cell.length_a   1.000
_cell.length_b   1.000
_cell.length_c   1.000
_cell.angle_alpha   90.00
_cell.angle_beta   90.00
_cell.angle_gamma   90.00
#
_symmetry.space_group_name_H-M   'P 1'
#
loop_
_entity.id
_entity.type
_entity.pdbx_description
1 polymer ?
#
loop_
_entity_poly.entity_id
_entity_poly.type
_entity_poly.pdbx_seq_one_letter_code
_entity_poly.pdbx_strand_id
1 'polypeptide(L)'
;MQSLAIGGFMLVVMAFPVGRIEAQSAPADTSGRARVVAGYCAAWNEPDPTRRANLLRVVWDTEGEYSDPTPANLKGRDALSGHIDGFLKQFAGGSIRCSAPQFHHQSGRFTWEIFAANGSSVVAGMDYAEFAPDGRLRRIVGFFGPLPLVNK
;
A
#
# COMPACT_ATOMS: atom_id res chain seq x y z
N MET A 1 -55.73 0.00 23.78
CA MET A 1 -54.88 0.55 22.70
C MET A 1 -53.43 0.38 23.13
N GLN A 2 -52.70 -0.51 22.46
CA GLN A 2 -51.26 -0.68 22.61
C GLN A 2 -50.57 0.56 22.02
N SER A 3 -49.60 1.15 22.74
CA SER A 3 -48.69 2.14 22.17
C SER A 3 -47.28 1.56 22.18
N LEU A 4 -46.68 1.56 20.99
CA LEU A 4 -45.40 0.93 20.66
C LEU A 4 -44.22 1.68 21.29
N ALA A 5 -43.25 0.93 21.82
CA ALA A 5 -41.91 1.45 22.07
C ALA A 5 -41.17 1.58 20.74
N ILE A 6 -40.88 2.81 20.31
CA ILE A 6 -39.92 3.08 19.24
C ILE A 6 -38.54 3.12 19.90
N GLY A 7 -37.74 2.09 19.64
CA GLY A 7 -36.36 1.99 20.11
C GLY A 7 -35.52 3.14 19.57
N GLY A 8 -35.13 4.05 20.46
CA GLY A 8 -34.16 5.09 20.15
C GLY A 8 -32.78 4.46 19.96
N PHE A 9 -32.26 4.53 18.75
CA PHE A 9 -30.84 4.29 18.47
C PHE A 9 -30.05 5.40 19.17
N MET A 10 -29.41 5.07 20.29
CA MET A 10 -28.52 6.00 20.99
C MET A 10 -27.27 6.17 20.12
N LEU A 11 -27.22 7.24 19.33
CA LEU A 11 -26.00 7.70 18.69
C LEU A 11 -25.03 8.09 19.80
N VAL A 12 -24.14 7.17 20.17
CA VAL A 12 -23.00 7.49 21.04
C VAL A 12 -22.05 8.34 20.20
N VAL A 13 -22.30 9.65 20.19
CA VAL A 13 -21.32 10.63 19.76
C VAL A 13 -20.22 10.60 20.82
N MET A 14 -19.18 9.80 20.59
CA MET A 14 -17.95 9.95 21.36
C MET A 14 -17.41 11.33 21.02
N ALA A 15 -17.65 12.28 21.93
CA ALA A 15 -17.05 13.60 21.88
C ALA A 15 -15.54 13.41 22.00
N PHE A 16 -14.83 13.40 20.88
CA PHE A 16 -13.38 13.57 20.90
C PHE A 16 -13.13 14.97 21.47
N PRO A 17 -12.46 15.12 22.63
CA PRO A 17 -12.08 16.43 23.11
C PRO A 17 -11.23 17.08 21.99
N VAL A 18 -11.40 18.39 21.80
CA VAL A 18 -10.58 19.19 20.88
C VAL A 18 -9.14 19.25 21.43
N GLY A 19 -8.46 18.11 21.35
CA GLY A 19 -7.06 17.88 21.65
C GLY A 19 -6.43 17.40 20.35
N ARG A 20 -5.29 18.01 20.01
CA ARG A 20 -4.44 17.74 18.83
C ARG A 20 -4.64 16.34 18.26
N ILE A 21 -5.17 16.23 17.03
CA ILE A 21 -5.03 15.01 16.23
C ILE A 21 -3.53 14.87 15.98
N GLU A 22 -2.86 14.02 16.76
CA GLU A 22 -1.45 13.72 16.53
C GLU A 22 -1.33 12.90 15.26
N ALA A 23 -0.37 13.24 14.41
CA ALA A 23 0.00 12.36 13.31
C ALA A 23 0.28 10.98 13.89
N GLN A 24 -0.18 9.90 13.25
CA GLN A 24 0.20 8.54 13.65
C GLN A 24 1.73 8.41 13.57
N SER A 25 2.41 8.64 14.69
CA SER A 25 3.78 8.26 14.90
C SER A 25 3.77 6.76 15.12
N ALA A 26 3.98 6.01 14.04
CA ALA A 26 4.05 4.56 14.12
C ALA A 26 5.45 4.16 14.62
N PRO A 27 5.62 3.54 15.80
CA PRO A 27 6.68 2.56 15.94
C PRO A 27 6.48 1.51 14.83
N ALA A 28 7.55 0.87 14.36
CA ALA A 28 7.45 -0.15 13.32
C ALA A 28 6.44 -1.23 13.75
N ASP A 29 5.22 -1.15 13.22
CA ASP A 29 4.17 -2.13 13.48
C ASP A 29 4.66 -3.47 12.92
N THR A 30 4.84 -4.47 13.77
CA THR A 30 5.21 -5.83 13.36
C THR A 30 3.98 -6.71 13.10
N SER A 31 2.81 -6.11 12.84
CA SER A 31 1.59 -6.83 12.46
C SER A 31 1.79 -7.67 11.20
N GLY A 32 0.87 -8.62 10.99
CA GLY A 32 0.84 -9.42 9.75
C GLY A 32 0.80 -8.55 8.49
N ARG A 33 0.10 -7.41 8.54
CA ARG A 33 0.00 -6.49 7.39
C ARG A 33 1.28 -5.74 7.09
N ALA A 34 2.05 -5.36 8.11
CA ALA A 34 3.37 -4.78 7.89
C ALA A 34 4.33 -5.77 7.20
N ARG A 35 4.29 -7.05 7.59
CA ARG A 35 5.04 -8.11 6.88
C ARG A 35 4.57 -8.30 5.44
N VAL A 36 3.28 -8.17 5.17
CA VAL A 36 2.71 -8.22 3.82
C VAL A 36 3.23 -7.06 2.96
N VAL A 37 3.21 -5.83 3.46
CA VAL A 37 3.78 -4.66 2.75
C VAL A 37 5.28 -4.82 2.53
N ALA A 38 6.01 -5.32 3.54
CA ALA A 38 7.45 -5.58 3.40
C ALA A 38 7.73 -6.62 2.31
N GLY A 39 6.95 -7.70 2.24
CA GLY A 39 7.09 -8.71 1.17
C GLY A 39 6.70 -8.19 -0.21
N TYR A 40 5.73 -7.27 -0.29
CA TYR A 40 5.42 -6.55 -1.53
C TYR A 40 6.60 -5.67 -1.97
N CYS A 41 7.16 -4.87 -1.06
CA CYS A 41 8.35 -4.06 -1.35
C CYS A 41 9.57 -4.92 -1.75
N ALA A 42 9.72 -6.10 -1.14
CA ALA A 42 10.75 -7.07 -1.49
C ALA A 42 10.55 -7.62 -2.92
N ALA A 43 9.30 -7.84 -3.36
CA ALA A 43 9.03 -8.32 -4.72
C ALA A 43 9.55 -7.34 -5.80
N TRP A 44 9.44 -6.03 -5.55
CA TRP A 44 9.99 -4.98 -6.41
C TRP A 44 11.53 -4.94 -6.47
N ASN A 45 12.22 -5.67 -5.59
CA ASN A 45 13.67 -5.81 -5.55
C ASN A 45 14.16 -7.22 -5.91
N GLU A 46 13.28 -8.15 -6.29
CA GLU A 46 13.62 -9.55 -6.50
C GLU A 46 13.81 -9.87 -8.01
N PRO A 47 15.05 -10.00 -8.50
CA PRO A 47 15.34 -10.29 -9.90
C PRO A 47 14.96 -11.71 -10.32
N ASP A 48 14.98 -12.68 -9.41
CA ASP A 48 14.63 -14.06 -9.73
C ASP A 48 13.10 -14.19 -9.89
N PRO A 49 12.60 -14.55 -11.10
CA PRO A 49 11.17 -14.59 -11.36
C PRO A 49 10.43 -15.63 -10.51
N THR A 50 11.08 -16.75 -10.16
CA THR A 50 10.49 -17.79 -9.32
C THR A 50 10.38 -17.33 -7.86
N ARG A 51 11.42 -16.67 -7.32
CA ARG A 51 11.37 -16.09 -5.97
C ARG A 51 10.34 -14.96 -5.90
N ARG A 52 10.29 -14.09 -6.90
CA ARG A 52 9.30 -13.01 -7.00
C ARG A 52 7.87 -13.56 -7.03
N ALA A 53 7.60 -14.59 -7.83
CA ALA A 53 6.30 -15.24 -7.84
C ALA A 53 5.93 -15.84 -6.48
N ASN A 54 6.90 -16.42 -5.77
CA ASN A 54 6.68 -16.94 -4.41
C ASN A 54 6.37 -15.85 -3.39
N LEU A 55 7.05 -14.70 -3.45
CA LEU A 55 6.73 -13.53 -2.63
C LEU A 55 5.29 -13.09 -2.89
N LEU A 56 4.93 -12.87 -4.15
CA LEU A 56 3.59 -12.41 -4.54
C LEU A 56 2.49 -13.41 -4.17
N ARG A 57 2.74 -14.72 -4.20
CA ARG A 57 1.78 -15.73 -3.74
C ARG A 57 1.38 -15.54 -2.26
N VAL A 58 2.33 -15.08 -1.44
CA VAL A 58 2.13 -14.87 -0.01
C VAL A 58 1.45 -13.53 0.28
N VAL A 59 1.83 -12.46 -0.44
CA VAL A 59 1.43 -11.09 -0.07
C VAL A 59 0.32 -10.50 -0.94
N TRP A 60 0.09 -11.02 -2.14
CA TRP A 60 -0.85 -10.48 -3.12
C TRP A 60 -2.06 -11.40 -3.28
N ASP A 61 -3.25 -10.81 -3.29
CA ASP A 61 -4.49 -11.52 -3.59
C ASP A 61 -4.48 -12.09 -5.02
N THR A 62 -5.18 -13.20 -5.26
CA THR A 62 -5.24 -13.79 -6.60
C THR A 62 -5.83 -12.85 -7.64
N GLU A 63 -6.80 -12.03 -7.22
CA GLU A 63 -7.49 -11.04 -8.05
C GLU A 63 -7.04 -9.61 -7.74
N GLY A 64 -5.86 -9.45 -7.13
CA GLY A 64 -5.39 -8.14 -6.69
C GLY A 64 -5.15 -7.17 -7.85
N GLU A 65 -5.47 -5.90 -7.63
CA GLU A 65 -5.41 -4.83 -8.64
C GLU A 65 -4.24 -3.87 -8.34
N TYR A 66 -3.48 -3.52 -9.38
CA TYR A 66 -2.41 -2.53 -9.30
C TYR A 66 -2.63 -1.44 -10.34
N SER A 67 -2.49 -0.18 -9.94
CA SER A 67 -2.51 0.96 -10.85
C SER A 67 -1.58 2.06 -10.37
N ASP A 68 -0.94 2.76 -11.29
CA ASP A 68 -0.09 3.92 -11.02
C ASP A 68 -0.28 4.98 -12.15
N PRO A 69 0.49 6.10 -12.15
CA PRO A 69 0.38 7.12 -13.20
C PRO A 69 0.95 6.70 -14.58
N THR A 70 1.55 5.52 -14.70
CA THR A 70 1.95 4.95 -16.00
C THR A 70 0.72 4.33 -16.69
N PRO A 71 0.84 3.76 -17.90
CA PRO A 71 -0.24 2.96 -18.49
C PRO A 71 -0.62 1.69 -17.70
N ALA A 72 0.01 1.41 -16.55
CA ALA A 72 -0.25 0.22 -15.76
C ALA A 72 -1.63 0.27 -15.08
N ASN A 73 -2.48 -0.67 -15.47
CA ASN A 73 -3.73 -1.02 -14.79
C ASN A 73 -3.87 -2.54 -14.86
N LEU A 74 -3.40 -3.21 -13.82
CA LEU A 74 -3.08 -4.63 -13.82
C LEU A 74 -4.01 -5.39 -12.88
N LYS A 75 -4.31 -6.64 -13.25
CA LYS A 75 -5.08 -7.55 -12.42
C LYS A 75 -4.36 -8.89 -12.29
N GLY A 76 -4.25 -9.38 -11.06
CA GLY A 76 -3.66 -10.66 -10.72
C GLY A 76 -2.14 -10.66 -10.59
N ARG A 77 -1.62 -11.74 -10.02
CA ARG A 77 -0.20 -11.88 -9.65
C ARG A 77 0.74 -11.86 -10.85
N ASP A 78 0.35 -12.51 -11.94
CA ASP A 78 1.21 -12.66 -13.11
C ASP A 78 1.42 -11.32 -13.82
N ALA A 79 0.34 -10.53 -13.94
CA ALA A 79 0.41 -9.18 -14.50
C ALA A 79 1.32 -8.27 -13.66
N LEU A 80 1.17 -8.30 -12.33
CA LEU A 80 2.04 -7.55 -11.43
C LEU A 80 3.50 -8.03 -11.52
N SER A 81 3.75 -9.35 -11.53
CA SER A 81 5.10 -9.91 -11.64
C SER A 81 5.79 -9.52 -12.94
N GLY A 82 5.05 -9.51 -14.06
CA GLY A 82 5.55 -9.06 -15.36
C GLY A 82 5.85 -7.55 -15.39
N HIS A 83 5.03 -6.74 -14.72
CA HIS A 83 5.30 -5.32 -14.59
C HIS A 83 6.57 -5.04 -13.75
N ILE A 84 6.73 -5.75 -12.63
CA ILE A 84 7.95 -5.67 -11.82
C ILE A 84 9.18 -6.13 -12.62
N ASP A 85 9.06 -7.13 -13.48
CA ASP A 85 10.15 -7.56 -14.38
C ASP A 85 10.59 -6.43 -15.33
N GLY A 86 9.63 -5.73 -15.92
CA GLY A 86 9.89 -4.55 -16.74
C GLY A 86 10.58 -3.43 -15.96
N PHE A 87 10.11 -3.15 -14.74
CA PHE A 87 10.75 -2.20 -13.83
C PHE A 87 12.21 -2.57 -13.51
N LEU A 88 12.47 -3.83 -13.15
CA LEU A 88 13.82 -4.31 -12.80
C LEU A 88 14.79 -4.23 -13.99
N LYS A 89 14.30 -4.41 -15.22
CA LYS A 89 15.10 -4.20 -16.44
C LYS A 89 15.39 -2.72 -16.68
N GLN A 90 14.40 -1.84 -16.47
CA GLN A 90 14.56 -0.40 -16.63
C GLN A 90 15.54 0.19 -15.61
N PHE A 91 15.51 -0.31 -14.38
CA PHE A 91 16.36 0.12 -13.26
C PHE A 91 17.37 -0.96 -12.87
N ALA A 92 18.07 -1.55 -13.86
CA ALA A 92 19.05 -2.59 -13.61
C ALA A 92 20.12 -2.15 -12.60
N GLY A 93 20.30 -2.94 -11.53
CA GLY A 93 21.20 -2.64 -10.42
C GLY A 93 20.68 -1.57 -9.44
N GLY A 94 19.51 -1.00 -9.69
CA GLY A 94 18.81 -0.10 -8.78
C GLY A 94 18.07 -0.85 -7.67
N SER A 95 17.37 -0.09 -6.83
CA SER A 95 16.54 -0.64 -5.74
C SER A 95 15.35 0.27 -5.44
N ILE A 96 14.31 -0.30 -4.82
CA ILE A 96 13.22 0.48 -4.22
C ILE A 96 13.30 0.35 -2.70
N ARG A 97 13.14 1.46 -1.98
CA ARG A 97 13.08 1.48 -0.51
C ARG A 97 11.71 1.98 -0.08
N CYS A 98 11.02 1.21 0.75
CA CYS A 98 9.71 1.59 1.29
C CYS A 98 9.82 2.04 2.75
N SER A 99 8.94 2.97 3.15
CA SER A 99 8.77 3.34 4.55
C SER A 99 8.06 2.24 5.34
N ALA A 100 8.02 2.39 6.67
CA ALA A 100 7.01 1.69 7.45
C ALA A 100 5.60 2.12 7.01
N PRO A 101 4.65 1.19 6.91
CA PRO A 101 3.28 1.52 6.56
C PRO A 101 2.46 2.01 7.76
N GLN A 102 1.47 2.86 7.47
CA GLN A 102 0.38 3.19 8.39
C GLN A 102 -0.88 2.45 7.97
N PHE A 103 -1.71 2.04 8.94
CA PHE A 103 -2.93 1.30 8.68
C PHE A 103 -4.10 1.74 9.55
N HIS A 104 -5.30 1.58 9.01
CA HIS A 104 -6.55 1.55 9.77
C HIS A 104 -7.57 0.72 8.98
N HIS A 105 -8.54 0.09 9.64
CA HIS A 105 -9.54 -0.76 8.96
C HIS A 105 -8.84 -1.72 7.98
N GLN A 106 -9.26 -1.80 6.71
CA GLN A 106 -8.65 -2.60 5.64
C GLN A 106 -7.74 -1.76 4.73
N SER A 107 -7.36 -0.56 5.15
CA SER A 107 -6.59 0.38 4.36
C SER A 107 -5.20 0.58 4.95
N GLY A 108 -4.25 0.88 4.07
CA GLY A 108 -2.90 1.24 4.42
C GLY A 108 -2.29 2.26 3.48
N ARG A 109 -1.19 2.86 3.91
CA ARG A 109 -0.34 3.67 3.04
C ARG A 109 1.12 3.58 3.46
N PHE A 110 2.02 3.71 2.50
CA PHE A 110 3.46 3.80 2.72
C PHE A 110 4.09 4.61 1.60
N THR A 111 5.25 5.21 1.86
CA THR A 111 6.04 5.85 0.81
C THR A 111 7.07 4.89 0.27
N TRP A 112 7.55 5.18 -0.93
CA TRP A 112 8.65 4.47 -1.55
C TRP A 112 9.55 5.44 -2.32
N GLU A 113 10.79 5.02 -2.56
CA GLU A 113 11.77 5.77 -3.35
C GLU A 113 12.62 4.83 -4.18
N ILE A 114 12.78 5.16 -5.47
CA ILE A 114 13.59 4.42 -6.42
C ILE A 114 14.99 5.02 -6.45
N PHE A 115 15.99 4.15 -6.33
CA PHE A 115 17.41 4.49 -6.43
C PHE A 115 18.00 3.82 -7.67
N ALA A 116 18.80 4.58 -8.43
CA ALA A 116 19.61 4.04 -9.51
C ALA A 116 20.80 3.24 -8.95
N ALA A 117 21.51 2.50 -9.83
CA ALA A 117 22.64 1.67 -9.44
C ALA A 117 23.80 2.45 -8.78
N ASN A 118 23.96 3.73 -9.10
CA ASN A 118 24.94 4.63 -8.48
C ASN A 118 24.47 5.18 -7.11
N GLY A 119 23.28 4.80 -6.64
CA GLY A 119 22.69 5.24 -5.38
C GLY A 119 21.98 6.60 -5.43
N SER A 120 21.84 7.25 -6.60
CA SER A 120 21.08 8.49 -6.70
C SER A 120 19.57 8.22 -6.67
N SER A 121 18.83 9.05 -5.94
CA SER A 121 17.36 9.05 -5.99
C SER A 121 16.87 9.42 -7.38
N VAL A 122 15.90 8.66 -7.90
CA VAL A 122 15.28 8.88 -9.20
C VAL A 122 13.92 9.54 -9.02
N VAL A 123 13.06 8.92 -8.23
CA VAL A 123 11.69 9.36 -7.97
C VAL A 123 11.21 8.73 -6.68
N ALA A 124 10.43 9.49 -5.91
CA ALA A 124 9.74 9.03 -4.72
C ALA A 124 8.23 9.10 -4.93
N GLY A 125 7.48 8.35 -4.15
CA GLY A 125 6.03 8.29 -4.24
C GLY A 125 5.38 7.71 -3.01
N MET A 126 4.09 7.46 -3.12
CA MET A 126 3.24 6.90 -2.08
C MET A 126 2.27 5.89 -2.71
N ASP A 127 2.13 4.75 -2.06
CA ASP A 127 1.12 3.76 -2.39
C ASP A 127 0.02 3.78 -1.33
N TYR A 128 -1.23 3.85 -1.79
CA TYR A 128 -2.39 3.43 -1.01
C TYR A 128 -2.63 1.94 -1.21
N ALA A 129 -2.91 1.24 -0.11
CA ALA A 129 -3.09 -0.20 -0.07
C ALA A 129 -4.45 -0.60 0.50
N GLU A 130 -5.10 -1.58 -0.11
CA GLU A 130 -6.28 -2.27 0.45
C GLU A 130 -5.96 -3.73 0.72
N PHE A 131 -6.43 -4.23 1.86
CA PHE A 131 -6.21 -5.59 2.32
C PHE A 131 -7.49 -6.42 2.19
N ALA A 132 -7.37 -7.63 1.64
CA ALA A 132 -8.42 -8.63 1.65
C ALA A 132 -8.67 -9.16 3.09
N PRO A 133 -9.82 -9.83 3.35
CA PRO A 133 -10.10 -10.43 4.66
C PRO A 133 -9.04 -11.42 5.16
N ASP A 134 -8.30 -12.05 4.24
CA ASP A 134 -7.19 -12.98 4.55
C ASP A 134 -5.86 -12.27 4.88
N GLY A 135 -5.85 -10.93 4.84
CA GLY A 135 -4.70 -10.09 5.16
C GLY A 135 -3.73 -9.83 4.00
N ARG A 136 -3.98 -10.35 2.79
CA ARG A 136 -3.17 -10.05 1.59
C ARG A 136 -3.56 -8.71 0.97
N LEU A 137 -2.67 -8.13 0.17
CA LEU A 137 -2.95 -6.95 -0.64
C LEU A 137 -3.93 -7.29 -1.76
N ARG A 138 -5.08 -6.62 -1.76
CA ARG A 138 -6.11 -6.70 -2.81
C ARG A 138 -6.03 -5.53 -3.78
N ARG A 139 -5.51 -4.38 -3.36
CA ARG A 139 -5.37 -3.21 -4.22
C ARG A 139 -4.14 -2.41 -3.85
N ILE A 140 -3.39 -1.95 -4.85
CA ILE A 140 -2.43 -0.86 -4.73
C ILE A 140 -2.79 0.24 -5.71
N VAL A 141 -2.81 1.47 -5.23
CA VAL A 141 -2.93 2.68 -6.04
C VAL A 141 -1.71 3.56 -5.76
N GLY A 142 -0.82 3.66 -6.74
CA GLY A 142 0.42 4.42 -6.63
C GLY A 142 0.29 5.87 -7.08
N PHE A 143 1.01 6.76 -6.40
CA PHE A 143 1.13 8.19 -6.70
C PHE A 143 2.60 8.58 -6.72
N PHE A 144 3.03 9.26 -7.79
CA PHE A 144 4.43 9.63 -7.97
C PHE A 144 4.63 11.10 -7.60
N GLY A 145 5.71 11.38 -6.88
CA GLY A 145 6.10 12.73 -6.49
C GLY A 145 5.26 13.33 -5.34
N PRO A 146 5.52 14.61 -5.04
CA PRO A 146 4.76 15.34 -4.02
C PRO A 146 3.34 15.66 -4.50
N LEU A 147 2.44 15.93 -3.56
CA LEU A 147 1.11 16.43 -3.89
C LEU A 147 1.23 17.78 -4.61
N PRO A 148 0.48 17.99 -5.71
CA PRO A 148 0.45 19.28 -6.38
C PRO A 148 -0.17 20.34 -5.46
N LEU A 149 0.40 21.54 -5.48
CA LEU A 149 -0.19 22.68 -4.79
C LEU A 149 -1.40 23.19 -5.57
N VAL A 150 -2.47 23.51 -4.86
CA VAL A 150 -3.58 24.27 -5.44
C VAL A 150 -3.11 25.72 -5.55
N ASN A 151 -2.85 26.19 -6.77
CA ASN A 151 -2.63 27.62 -6.98
C ASN A 151 -3.92 28.36 -6.59
N LYS A 152 -3.80 29.34 -5.67
CA LYS A 152 -4.88 30.26 -5.34
C LYS A 152 -4.93 31.40 -6.35
#